data_AF-B0SWR9-F1
#
_entry.id   AF-B0SWR9-F1
#
_cell.length_a   1.000
_cell.length_b   1.000
_cell.length_c   1.000
_cell.angle_alpha   90.00
_cell.angle_beta   90.00
_cell.angle_gamma   90.00
#
_symmetry.space_group_name_H-M   'P 1'
#
loop_
_entity.id
_entity.type
_entity.pdbx_description
1 polymer ?
#
loop_
_entity_poly.entity_id
_entity_poly.type
_entity_poly.pdbx_seq_one_letter_code
_entity_poly.pdbx_strand_id
1 'polypeptide(L)'
;MPEPICVWDLKATLGEGPIWSAEEQAVWFVDIKGHKVHRFHPASGATASFDAPDQVTFLAPHAGGGGFVAGLKSGLHRFDPTTGAFVFLAQIEPPELNNRPNDATVDAEGRLWFGTMHDGEMTPTGALYRLSADGKPIQQDEGVCITNGPCASPDGKTFYHTDTLEKVIWAYDLGADGSLSNKREFFRLEIADAWPDGSVVDSEGFVWTALWGGHGALRLSPAGEIVDRVILPAINVTKPCFGGPDLKTVYFTSARKGLSDEQLAAYPQCGGLFALPVAVAGQPQYEVRLDLR
;
A
#
# COMPACT_ATOMS: atom_id res chain seq x y z
N MET A 1 15.23 -11.00 19.16
CA MET A 1 14.40 -11.12 17.95
C MET A 1 15.12 -10.35 16.85
N PRO A 2 14.95 -10.67 15.56
CA PRO A 2 15.49 -9.84 14.49
C PRO A 2 14.92 -8.41 14.60
N GLU A 3 15.75 -7.42 14.32
CA GLU A 3 15.37 -6.00 14.30
C GLU A 3 15.25 -5.51 12.86
N PRO A 4 14.34 -4.57 12.54
CA PRO A 4 14.25 -4.00 11.21
C PRO A 4 15.55 -3.27 10.83
N ILE A 5 16.06 -3.53 9.63
CA ILE A 5 17.24 -2.84 9.08
C ILE A 5 16.85 -1.93 7.92
N CYS A 6 17.44 -0.75 7.84
CA CYS A 6 17.28 0.11 6.66
C CYS A 6 18.12 -0.47 5.51
N VAL A 7 17.46 -0.99 4.48
CA VAL A 7 18.11 -1.60 3.31
C VAL A 7 18.33 -0.60 2.18
N TRP A 8 17.56 0.48 2.17
CA TRP A 8 17.79 1.61 1.27
C TRP A 8 17.39 2.91 1.94
N ASP A 9 18.38 3.73 2.25
CA ASP A 9 18.21 5.04 2.88
C ASP A 9 17.84 6.13 1.86
N LEU A 10 16.74 5.91 1.13
CA LEU A 10 16.31 6.73 -0.01
C LEU A 10 15.93 8.16 0.36
N LYS A 11 15.49 8.40 1.60
CA LYS A 11 14.95 9.68 2.08
C LYS A 11 13.70 10.12 1.32
N ALA A 12 12.85 9.16 0.93
CA ALA A 12 11.59 9.43 0.25
C ALA A 12 10.74 10.43 1.03
N THR A 13 10.10 11.36 0.29
CA THR A 13 9.20 12.33 0.90
C THR A 13 7.97 11.60 1.43
N LEU A 14 7.35 10.75 0.62
CA LEU A 14 6.25 9.88 0.98
C LEU A 14 6.40 8.52 0.28
N GLY A 15 7.28 7.67 0.83
CA GLY A 15 7.47 6.31 0.34
C GLY A 15 6.22 5.47 0.62
N GLU A 16 5.68 4.79 -0.39
CA GLU A 16 4.37 4.11 -0.31
C GLU A 16 4.24 2.94 -1.29
N GLY A 17 3.13 2.20 -1.17
CA GLY A 17 2.70 1.18 -2.12
C GLY A 17 3.73 0.09 -2.42
N PRO A 18 4.49 -0.44 -1.44
CA PRO A 18 5.46 -1.48 -1.72
C PRO A 18 4.77 -2.78 -2.14
N ILE A 19 5.32 -3.42 -3.16
CA ILE A 19 4.90 -4.72 -3.68
C ILE A 19 6.13 -5.58 -4.00
N TRP A 20 5.98 -6.90 -3.90
CA TRP A 20 7.04 -7.85 -4.21
C TRP A 20 6.86 -8.43 -5.62
N SER A 21 7.86 -8.25 -6.48
CA SER A 21 7.95 -8.96 -7.75
C SER A 21 8.73 -10.26 -7.55
N ALA A 22 8.02 -11.39 -7.57
CA ALA A 22 8.64 -12.71 -7.46
C ALA A 22 9.49 -13.06 -8.70
N GLU A 23 9.10 -12.58 -9.89
CA GLU A 23 9.87 -12.79 -11.12
C GLU A 23 11.23 -12.07 -11.06
N GLU A 24 11.23 -10.80 -10.64
CA GLU A 24 12.46 -10.01 -10.55
C GLU A 24 13.23 -10.22 -9.25
N GLN A 25 12.63 -10.87 -8.25
CA GLN A 25 13.14 -10.91 -6.87
C GLN A 25 13.42 -9.50 -6.34
N ALA A 26 12.48 -8.58 -6.56
CA ALA A 26 12.65 -7.16 -6.27
C ALA A 26 11.43 -6.56 -5.55
N VAL A 27 11.70 -5.57 -4.70
CA VAL A 27 10.67 -4.71 -4.10
C VAL A 27 10.48 -3.51 -5.02
N TRP A 28 9.23 -3.28 -5.42
CA TRP A 28 8.82 -2.06 -6.12
C TRP A 28 7.99 -1.21 -5.18
N PHE A 29 8.13 0.11 -5.22
CA PHE A 29 7.37 1.05 -4.40
C PHE A 29 7.42 2.44 -5.02
N VAL A 30 6.69 3.40 -4.45
CA VAL A 30 6.59 4.77 -4.99
C VAL A 30 7.06 5.81 -3.98
N ASP A 31 7.43 7.00 -4.46
CA ASP A 31 7.44 8.23 -3.66
C ASP A 31 6.35 9.16 -4.20
N ILE A 32 5.22 9.24 -3.50
CA ILE A 32 4.02 9.95 -3.96
C ILE A 32 4.32 11.42 -4.21
N LYS A 33 5.03 12.06 -3.28
CA LYS A 33 5.34 13.50 -3.36
C LYS A 33 6.65 13.76 -4.09
N GLY A 34 7.51 12.75 -4.24
CA GLY A 34 8.70 12.79 -5.10
C GLY A 34 8.41 12.52 -6.58
N HIS A 35 7.19 12.07 -6.94
CA HIS A 35 6.77 11.68 -8.29
C HIS A 35 7.66 10.60 -8.90
N LYS A 36 7.94 9.54 -8.12
CA LYS A 36 8.86 8.48 -8.56
C LYS A 36 8.32 7.09 -8.28
N VAL A 37 8.70 6.17 -9.15
CA VAL A 37 8.68 4.73 -8.91
C VAL A 37 10.10 4.27 -8.57
N HIS A 38 10.23 3.34 -7.64
CA HIS A 38 11.49 2.79 -7.16
C HIS A 38 11.48 1.27 -7.26
N ARG A 39 12.66 0.70 -7.56
CA ARG A 39 12.93 -0.74 -7.54
C ARG A 39 14.16 -1.02 -6.68
N PHE A 40 14.10 -2.02 -5.82
CA PHE A 40 15.20 -2.50 -4.99
C PHE A 40 15.37 -4.02 -5.12
N HIS A 41 16.59 -4.46 -5.44
CA HIS A 41 16.99 -5.87 -5.51
C HIS A 41 17.71 -6.30 -4.22
N PRO A 42 17.08 -7.08 -3.33
CA PRO A 42 17.66 -7.39 -2.02
C PRO A 42 18.99 -8.15 -2.08
N ALA A 43 19.16 -9.05 -3.07
CA ALA A 43 20.35 -9.89 -3.17
C ALA A 43 21.62 -9.10 -3.56
N SER A 44 21.48 -8.07 -4.39
CA SER A 44 22.60 -7.26 -4.90
C SER A 44 22.68 -5.87 -4.28
N GLY A 45 21.62 -5.41 -3.62
CA GLY A 45 21.45 -4.02 -3.20
C GLY A 45 21.22 -3.04 -4.36
N ALA A 46 21.03 -3.53 -5.59
CA ALA A 46 20.85 -2.67 -6.75
C ALA A 46 19.51 -1.92 -6.69
N THR A 47 19.55 -0.65 -7.05
CA THR A 47 18.39 0.25 -7.03
C THR A 47 18.15 0.87 -8.39
N ALA A 48 16.89 1.20 -8.68
CA ALA A 48 16.49 2.00 -9.84
C ALA A 48 15.34 2.94 -9.46
N SER A 49 15.26 4.08 -10.13
CA SER A 49 14.20 5.07 -9.95
C SER A 49 13.71 5.58 -11.30
N PHE A 50 12.41 5.78 -11.43
CA PHE A 50 11.75 6.21 -12.66
C PHE A 50 10.87 7.42 -12.36
N ASP A 51 10.94 8.44 -13.21
CA ASP A 51 10.10 9.63 -13.06
C ASP A 51 8.65 9.32 -13.49
N ALA A 52 7.70 9.67 -12.62
CA ALA A 52 6.29 9.62 -12.94
C ALA A 52 5.80 11.01 -13.38
N PRO A 53 4.86 11.10 -14.33
CA PRO A 53 4.35 12.38 -14.83
C PRO A 53 3.47 13.13 -13.82
N ASP A 54 3.05 12.47 -12.74
CA ASP A 54 2.21 13.02 -11.68
C ASP A 54 2.44 12.22 -10.37
N GLN A 55 1.73 12.56 -9.29
CA GLN A 55 1.75 11.80 -8.03
C GLN A 55 1.29 10.36 -8.26
N VAL A 56 2.25 9.43 -8.36
CA VAL A 56 2.03 7.98 -8.44
C VAL A 56 1.90 7.39 -7.04
N THR A 57 0.84 6.64 -6.78
CA THR A 57 0.46 6.24 -5.41
C THR A 57 0.49 4.74 -5.17
N PHE A 58 0.32 3.95 -6.22
CA PHE A 58 0.46 2.50 -6.15
C PHE A 58 0.90 1.91 -7.49
N LEU A 59 1.40 0.67 -7.43
CA LEU A 59 1.66 -0.20 -8.57
C LEU A 59 0.93 -1.54 -8.37
N ALA A 60 0.31 -2.04 -9.42
CA ALA A 60 -0.31 -3.35 -9.47
C ALA A 60 0.28 -4.14 -10.65
N PRO A 61 1.01 -5.25 -10.41
CA PRO A 61 1.58 -6.07 -11.49
C PRO A 61 0.49 -6.55 -12.44
N HIS A 62 0.68 -6.41 -13.75
CA HIS A 62 -0.32 -6.86 -14.74
C HIS A 62 -0.09 -8.31 -15.16
N ALA A 63 -1.17 -9.09 -15.17
CA ALA A 63 -1.13 -10.50 -15.54
C ALA A 63 -0.87 -10.67 -17.05
N GLY A 64 0.14 -11.46 -17.41
CA GLY A 64 0.60 -11.62 -18.79
C GLY A 64 1.89 -10.86 -19.10
N GLY A 65 2.46 -10.17 -18.12
CA GLY A 65 3.74 -9.49 -18.20
C GLY A 65 3.67 -8.11 -18.86
N GLY A 66 4.80 -7.40 -18.90
CA GLY A 66 4.90 -6.13 -19.61
C GLY A 66 4.44 -4.89 -18.83
N GLY A 67 4.51 -4.95 -17.50
CA GLY A 67 4.51 -3.77 -16.63
C GLY A 67 3.46 -3.80 -15.52
N PHE A 68 3.03 -2.60 -15.12
CA PHE A 68 2.14 -2.38 -14.00
C PHE A 68 0.94 -1.53 -14.43
N VAL A 69 -0.20 -1.73 -13.77
CA VAL A 69 -1.22 -0.68 -13.65
C VAL A 69 -0.79 0.22 -12.49
N ALA A 70 -0.70 1.51 -12.75
CA ALA A 70 -0.30 2.52 -11.79
C ALA A 70 -1.45 3.51 -11.53
N GLY A 71 -1.69 3.81 -10.25
CA GLY A 71 -2.60 4.88 -9.84
C GLY A 71 -1.85 6.20 -9.76
N LEU A 72 -2.21 7.17 -10.60
CA LEU A 72 -1.70 8.53 -10.52
C LEU A 72 -2.85 9.49 -10.18
N LYS A 73 -2.53 10.67 -9.63
CA LYS A 73 -3.53 11.74 -9.44
C LYS A 73 -4.28 12.08 -10.73
N SER A 74 -3.62 12.03 -11.88
CA SER A 74 -4.22 12.20 -13.20
C SER A 74 -5.07 11.02 -13.69
N GLY A 75 -5.03 9.86 -13.03
CA GLY A 75 -5.83 8.68 -13.36
C GLY A 75 -5.02 7.37 -13.38
N LEU A 76 -5.64 6.31 -13.87
CA LEU A 76 -4.98 5.02 -14.08
C LEU A 76 -4.07 5.08 -15.31
N HIS A 77 -2.87 4.53 -15.17
CA HIS A 77 -1.88 4.42 -16.23
C HIS A 77 -1.33 3.01 -16.33
N ARG A 78 -0.82 2.63 -17.49
CA ARG A 78 0.11 1.52 -17.65
C ARG A 78 1.53 2.07 -17.50
N PHE A 79 2.32 1.46 -16.62
CA PHE A 79 3.74 1.75 -16.45
C PHE A 79 4.58 0.60 -17.01
N ASP A 80 5.45 0.91 -17.97
CA ASP A 80 6.42 -0.05 -18.54
C ASP A 80 7.81 0.16 -17.90
N PRO A 81 8.31 -0.79 -17.08
CA PRO A 81 9.60 -0.67 -16.41
C PRO A 81 10.80 -0.76 -17.37
N THR A 82 10.62 -1.24 -18.61
CA THR A 82 11.67 -1.34 -19.62
C THR A 82 12.01 0.03 -20.21
N THR A 83 10.96 0.82 -20.47
CA THR A 83 11.08 2.14 -21.11
C THR A 83 10.96 3.29 -20.12
N GLY A 84 10.41 3.04 -18.94
CA GLY A 84 10.03 4.06 -17.97
C GLY A 84 8.76 4.84 -18.35
N ALA A 85 8.03 4.40 -19.39
CA ALA A 85 6.90 5.14 -19.93
C ALA A 85 5.61 4.90 -19.12
N PHE A 86 4.81 5.97 -18.99
CA PHE A 86 3.44 5.93 -18.47
C PHE A 86 2.45 6.23 -19.60
N VAL A 87 1.49 5.34 -19.81
CA VAL A 87 0.42 5.49 -20.80
C VAL A 87 -0.91 5.58 -20.07
N PHE A 88 -1.64 6.67 -20.28
CA PHE A 88 -2.96 6.87 -19.67
C PHE A 88 -3.95 5.78 -20.10
N LEU A 89 -4.71 5.25 -19.13
CA LEU A 89 -5.72 4.22 -19.35
C LEU A 89 -7.13 4.76 -19.11
N ALA A 90 -7.36 5.33 -17.93
CA ALA A 90 -8.70 5.75 -17.53
C ALA A 90 -8.64 6.84 -16.45
N GLN A 91 -9.62 7.74 -16.52
CA GLN A 91 -9.88 8.67 -15.43
C GLN A 91 -10.59 7.93 -14.29
N ILE A 92 -10.22 8.23 -13.04
CA ILE A 92 -10.84 7.61 -11.85
C ILE A 92 -12.06 8.41 -11.41
N GLU A 93 -11.88 9.70 -11.16
CA GLU A 93 -12.87 10.64 -10.64
C GLU A 93 -12.80 11.98 -11.39
N PRO A 94 -13.82 12.83 -11.32
CA PRO A 94 -13.77 14.20 -11.84
C PRO A 94 -12.64 15.03 -11.18
N PRO A 95 -11.81 15.77 -11.94
CA PRO A 95 -10.69 16.54 -11.39
C PRO A 95 -11.11 17.60 -10.36
N GLU A 96 -12.35 18.07 -10.41
CA GLU A 96 -12.93 19.10 -9.54
C GLU A 96 -12.99 18.67 -8.08
N LEU A 97 -12.97 17.36 -7.80
CA LEU A 97 -12.90 16.83 -6.44
C LEU A 97 -11.52 17.08 -5.80
N ASN A 98 -10.48 17.36 -6.59
CA ASN A 98 -9.09 17.41 -6.15
C ASN A 98 -8.67 16.15 -5.36
N ASN A 99 -9.25 15.02 -5.73
CA ASN A 99 -8.88 13.73 -5.19
C ASN A 99 -7.64 13.18 -5.90
N ARG A 100 -6.99 12.21 -5.27
CA ARG A 100 -6.00 11.31 -5.87
C ARG A 100 -6.27 9.88 -5.39
N PRO A 101 -5.84 8.84 -6.13
CA PRO A 101 -5.71 7.52 -5.53
C PRO A 101 -4.74 7.58 -4.32
N ASN A 102 -4.86 6.64 -3.41
CA ASN A 102 -3.93 6.49 -2.28
C ASN A 102 -3.35 5.07 -2.30
N ASP A 103 -3.96 4.14 -1.56
CA ASP A 103 -3.48 2.77 -1.45
C ASP A 103 -4.28 1.79 -2.32
N ALA A 104 -3.63 0.69 -2.70
CA ALA A 104 -4.21 -0.37 -3.51
C ALA A 104 -3.74 -1.78 -3.12
N THR A 105 -4.51 -2.76 -3.60
CA THR A 105 -4.14 -4.18 -3.58
C THR A 105 -4.78 -4.92 -4.74
N VAL A 106 -4.26 -6.11 -5.02
CA VAL A 106 -4.88 -7.05 -5.94
C VAL A 106 -5.31 -8.27 -5.13
N ASP A 107 -6.58 -8.68 -5.27
CA ASP A 107 -7.08 -9.89 -4.60
C ASP A 107 -6.66 -11.17 -5.35
N ALA A 108 -6.91 -12.34 -4.75
CA ALA A 108 -6.55 -13.64 -5.33
C ALA A 108 -7.24 -13.95 -6.67
N GLU A 109 -8.33 -13.26 -6.98
CA GLU A 109 -9.06 -13.37 -8.25
C GLU A 109 -8.49 -12.44 -9.33
N GLY A 110 -7.49 -11.63 -9.00
CA GLY A 110 -6.83 -10.68 -9.89
C GLY A 110 -7.58 -9.36 -10.04
N ARG A 111 -8.47 -9.02 -9.10
CA ARG A 111 -9.21 -7.75 -9.12
C ARG A 111 -8.38 -6.67 -8.45
N LEU A 112 -8.24 -5.52 -9.12
CA LEU A 112 -7.59 -4.35 -8.53
C LEU A 112 -8.58 -3.59 -7.66
N TRP A 113 -8.18 -3.37 -6.41
CA TRP A 113 -8.89 -2.55 -5.44
C TRP A 113 -8.03 -1.36 -5.05
N PHE A 114 -8.61 -0.18 -4.96
CA PHE A 114 -7.87 1.02 -4.56
C PHE A 114 -8.79 2.04 -3.91
N GLY A 115 -8.21 2.85 -3.02
CA GLY A 115 -8.89 3.98 -2.40
C GLY A 115 -8.52 5.31 -3.09
N THR A 116 -9.43 6.27 -3.06
CA THR A 116 -9.18 7.69 -3.35
C THR A 116 -9.29 8.55 -2.10
N MET A 117 -8.75 9.76 -2.14
CA MET A 117 -8.84 10.72 -1.04
C MET A 117 -8.63 12.14 -1.56
N HIS A 118 -9.13 13.13 -0.83
CA HIS A 118 -8.80 14.53 -1.10
C HIS A 118 -7.29 14.75 -0.94
N ASP A 119 -6.60 15.29 -1.95
CA ASP A 119 -5.13 15.41 -1.93
C ASP A 119 -4.61 16.31 -0.80
N GLY A 120 -5.44 17.25 -0.34
CA GLY A 120 -5.14 18.10 0.81
C GLY A 120 -5.57 17.53 2.18
N GLU A 121 -6.15 16.32 2.24
CA GLU A 121 -6.52 15.65 3.51
C GLU A 121 -7.56 16.44 4.35
N MET A 122 -8.45 17.20 3.70
CA MET A 122 -9.34 18.17 4.36
C MET A 122 -10.81 17.74 4.40
N THR A 123 -11.24 16.91 3.45
CA THR A 123 -12.66 16.58 3.25
C THR A 123 -12.83 15.07 3.03
N PRO A 124 -13.91 14.46 3.56
CA PRO A 124 -14.20 13.04 3.40
C PRO A 124 -14.80 12.74 2.01
N THR A 125 -14.08 13.07 0.95
CA THR A 125 -14.45 12.83 -0.46
C THR A 125 -13.83 11.55 -1.02
N GLY A 126 -13.08 10.80 -0.21
CA GLY A 126 -12.46 9.55 -0.60
C GLY A 126 -13.46 8.41 -0.69
N ALA A 127 -13.18 7.49 -1.59
CA ALA A 127 -14.00 6.31 -1.85
C ALA A 127 -13.13 5.08 -2.10
N LEU A 128 -13.70 3.91 -1.83
CA LEU A 128 -13.10 2.62 -2.14
C LEU A 128 -13.65 2.14 -3.49
N TYR A 129 -12.76 1.75 -4.39
CA TYR A 129 -13.10 1.24 -5.71
C TYR A 129 -12.59 -0.18 -5.92
N ARG A 130 -13.34 -0.92 -6.74
CA ARG A 130 -12.87 -2.11 -7.45
C ARG A 130 -12.87 -1.82 -8.93
N LEU A 131 -11.81 -2.17 -9.63
CA LEU A 131 -11.78 -2.08 -11.09
C LEU A 131 -12.55 -3.25 -11.72
N SER A 132 -13.45 -2.96 -12.65
CA SER A 132 -14.13 -3.97 -13.46
C SER A 132 -13.18 -4.59 -14.49
N ALA A 133 -13.58 -5.72 -15.09
CA ALA A 133 -12.81 -6.37 -16.15
C ALA A 133 -12.61 -5.49 -17.40
N ASP A 134 -13.54 -4.55 -17.66
CA ASP A 134 -13.44 -3.55 -18.74
C ASP A 134 -12.73 -2.25 -18.31
N GLY A 135 -12.06 -2.25 -17.15
CA GLY A 135 -11.20 -1.15 -16.71
C GLY A 135 -11.93 0.05 -16.12
N LYS A 136 -13.19 -0.11 -15.69
CA LYS A 136 -13.98 0.97 -15.07
C LYS A 136 -13.96 0.86 -13.54
N PRO A 137 -13.68 1.95 -12.81
CA PRO A 137 -13.82 1.96 -11.36
C PRO A 137 -15.28 1.77 -10.95
N ILE A 138 -15.55 0.78 -10.09
CA ILE A 138 -16.84 0.54 -9.46
C ILE A 138 -16.71 0.88 -7.97
N GLN A 139 -17.39 1.94 -7.53
CA GLN A 139 -17.39 2.36 -6.14
C GLN A 139 -18.01 1.28 -5.23
N GLN A 140 -17.38 1.04 -4.08
CA GLN A 140 -17.75 0.02 -3.09
C GLN A 140 -18.06 0.65 -1.72
N ASP A 141 -17.42 1.76 -1.40
CA ASP A 141 -17.66 2.56 -0.20
C ASP A 141 -17.27 4.02 -0.47
N GLU A 142 -17.74 4.95 0.36
CA GLU A 142 -17.50 6.39 0.22
C GLU A 142 -17.48 7.12 1.56
N GLY A 143 -17.17 8.41 1.54
CA GLY A 143 -17.20 9.25 2.73
C GLY A 143 -15.98 9.07 3.63
N VAL A 144 -14.85 8.64 3.08
CA VAL A 144 -13.60 8.38 3.82
C VAL A 144 -12.64 9.56 3.61
N CYS A 145 -11.96 10.03 4.66
CA CYS A 145 -11.03 11.16 4.51
C CYS A 145 -9.69 10.75 3.91
N ILE A 146 -9.11 9.66 4.42
CA ILE A 146 -7.84 9.11 3.94
C ILE A 146 -7.99 7.59 3.87
N THR A 147 -8.22 7.11 2.65
CA THR A 147 -8.38 5.69 2.36
C THR A 147 -7.03 4.98 2.40
N ASN A 148 -6.95 3.88 3.16
CA ASN A 148 -5.74 3.09 3.24
C ASN A 148 -6.03 1.59 3.24
N GLY A 149 -4.96 0.82 3.06
CA GLY A 149 -4.91 -0.62 3.29
C GLY A 149 -6.11 -1.40 2.76
N PRO A 150 -6.52 -1.33 1.48
CA PRO A 150 -7.27 -2.46 1.00
C PRO A 150 -6.35 -3.69 1.10
N CYS A 151 -6.78 -4.73 1.80
CA CYS A 151 -6.14 -6.05 1.80
C CYS A 151 -7.21 -7.13 2.01
N ALA A 152 -6.91 -8.37 1.62
CA ALA A 152 -7.85 -9.48 1.67
C ALA A 152 -7.28 -10.65 2.49
N SER A 153 -8.17 -11.36 3.19
CA SER A 153 -7.83 -12.58 3.92
C SER A 153 -7.37 -13.69 2.96
N PRO A 154 -6.54 -14.66 3.42
CA PRO A 154 -6.05 -15.75 2.60
C PRO A 154 -7.14 -16.64 2.00
N ASP A 155 -8.29 -16.74 2.66
CA ASP A 155 -9.44 -17.50 2.17
C ASP A 155 -10.34 -16.71 1.19
N GLY A 156 -10.00 -15.43 0.93
CA GLY A 156 -10.72 -14.56 0.00
C GLY A 156 -12.12 -14.14 0.46
N LYS A 157 -12.45 -14.31 1.75
CA LYS A 157 -13.81 -14.03 2.27
C LYS A 157 -13.92 -12.76 3.10
N THR A 158 -12.80 -12.20 3.56
CA THR A 158 -12.78 -10.94 4.31
C THR A 158 -11.94 -9.92 3.56
N PHE A 159 -12.50 -8.73 3.37
CA PHE A 159 -11.78 -7.58 2.86
C PHE A 159 -11.62 -6.56 3.97
N TYR A 160 -10.47 -5.93 4.07
CA TYR A 160 -10.17 -4.90 5.06
C TYR A 160 -9.92 -3.57 4.36
N HIS A 161 -10.37 -2.48 4.97
CA HIS A 161 -10.14 -1.13 4.49
C HIS A 161 -9.95 -0.18 5.66
N THR A 162 -8.95 0.71 5.58
CA THR A 162 -8.61 1.63 6.66
C THR A 162 -9.12 3.03 6.36
N ASP A 163 -9.85 3.62 7.33
CA ASP A 163 -10.00 5.06 7.43
C ASP A 163 -8.96 5.58 8.43
N THR A 164 -7.93 6.23 7.90
CA THR A 164 -6.78 6.68 8.68
C THR A 164 -7.21 7.67 9.75
N LEU A 165 -8.03 8.68 9.42
CA LEU A 165 -8.37 9.77 10.35
C LEU A 165 -9.37 9.35 11.43
N GLU A 166 -10.28 8.43 11.10
CA GLU A 166 -11.15 7.79 12.09
C GLU A 166 -10.40 6.80 12.98
N LYS A 167 -9.16 6.43 12.60
CA LYS A 167 -8.32 5.42 13.24
C LYS A 167 -8.97 4.03 13.27
N VAL A 168 -9.73 3.70 12.23
CA VAL A 168 -10.49 2.45 12.13
C VAL A 168 -10.05 1.64 10.93
N ILE A 169 -9.83 0.35 11.17
CA ILE A 169 -9.81 -0.66 10.11
C ILE A 169 -11.19 -1.32 10.08
N TRP A 170 -11.87 -1.18 8.95
CA TRP A 170 -13.14 -1.82 8.64
C TRP A 170 -12.89 -3.19 8.02
N ALA A 171 -13.78 -4.14 8.32
CA ALA A 171 -13.88 -5.41 7.62
C ALA A 171 -15.22 -5.53 6.89
N TYR A 172 -15.20 -6.27 5.79
CA TYR A 172 -16.34 -6.58 4.94
C TYR A 172 -16.32 -8.06 4.61
N ASP A 173 -17.49 -8.65 4.40
CA ASP A 173 -17.58 -9.93 3.72
C ASP A 173 -17.35 -9.70 2.23
N LEU A 174 -16.38 -10.42 1.67
CA LEU A 174 -16.02 -10.38 0.25
C LEU A 174 -16.75 -11.49 -0.50
N GLY A 175 -17.68 -11.09 -1.37
CA GLY A 175 -18.40 -11.99 -2.26
C GLY A 175 -17.50 -12.58 -3.35
N ALA A 176 -17.85 -13.77 -3.84
CA ALA A 176 -17.18 -14.42 -4.97
C ALA A 176 -17.27 -13.60 -6.27
N ASP A 177 -18.26 -12.71 -6.38
CA ASP A 177 -18.44 -11.76 -7.47
C ASP A 177 -17.66 -10.44 -7.26
N GLY A 178 -16.98 -10.30 -6.12
CA GLY A 178 -16.28 -9.09 -5.70
C GLY A 178 -17.18 -7.98 -5.18
N SER A 179 -18.38 -8.30 -4.67
CA SER A 179 -19.18 -7.39 -3.87
C SER A 179 -18.68 -7.33 -2.42
N LEU A 180 -18.76 -6.16 -1.80
CA LEU A 180 -18.53 -5.98 -0.36
C LEU A 180 -19.85 -5.85 0.39
N SER A 181 -19.97 -6.53 1.53
CA SER A 181 -21.16 -6.47 2.39
C SER A 181 -20.79 -6.59 3.87
N ASN A 182 -21.76 -6.41 4.78
CA ASN A 182 -21.57 -6.57 6.23
C ASN A 182 -20.37 -5.78 6.81
N LYS A 183 -20.27 -4.49 6.42
CA LYS A 183 -19.27 -3.55 6.95
C LYS A 183 -19.33 -3.55 8.49
N ARG A 184 -18.18 -3.77 9.12
CA ARG A 184 -18.04 -3.83 10.59
C ARG A 184 -16.69 -3.30 11.02
N GLU A 185 -16.62 -2.68 12.20
CA GLU A 185 -15.36 -2.30 12.80
C GLU A 185 -14.57 -3.58 13.13
N PHE A 186 -13.37 -3.72 12.57
CA PHE A 186 -12.47 -4.83 12.87
C PHE A 186 -11.47 -4.45 13.96
N PHE A 187 -10.91 -3.24 13.85
CA PHE A 187 -9.94 -2.73 14.80
C PHE A 187 -10.01 -1.20 14.87
N ARG A 188 -9.82 -0.66 16.07
CA ARG A 188 -9.66 0.78 16.31
C ARG A 188 -8.34 1.02 17.02
N LEU A 189 -7.53 1.91 16.46
CA LEU A 189 -6.23 2.25 17.02
C LEU A 189 -6.38 3.25 18.18
N GLU A 190 -6.03 2.81 19.39
CA GLU A 190 -6.07 3.63 20.61
C GLU A 190 -4.71 4.28 20.97
N ILE A 191 -3.72 4.17 20.07
CA ILE A 191 -2.40 4.78 20.28
C ILE A 191 -2.48 6.30 20.01
N ALA A 192 -2.10 7.09 21.01
CA ALA A 192 -2.01 8.55 20.90
C ALA A 192 -0.99 8.95 19.81
N ASP A 193 -1.33 9.99 19.04
CA ASP A 193 -0.47 10.56 18.00
C ASP A 193 0.05 9.55 16.95
N ALA A 194 -0.69 8.45 16.75
CA ALA A 194 -0.47 7.49 15.68
C ALA A 194 -1.75 7.22 14.90
N TRP A 195 -1.62 6.91 13.61
CA TRP A 195 -2.74 6.56 12.73
C TRP A 195 -2.42 5.29 11.93
N PRO A 196 -3.40 4.40 11.71
CA PRO A 196 -3.21 3.22 10.88
C PRO A 196 -3.07 3.64 9.41
N ASP A 197 -2.08 3.09 8.72
CA ASP A 197 -1.77 3.42 7.34
C ASP A 197 -1.97 2.19 6.43
N GLY A 198 -1.09 1.92 5.47
CA GLY A 198 -1.11 0.72 4.64
C GLY A 198 -1.10 -0.59 5.44
N SER A 199 -1.86 -1.57 4.95
CA SER A 199 -2.04 -2.88 5.60
C SER A 199 -1.88 -4.05 4.64
N VAL A 200 -1.43 -5.20 5.16
CA VAL A 200 -1.35 -6.50 4.46
C VAL A 200 -1.80 -7.63 5.38
N VAL A 201 -2.12 -8.80 4.82
CA VAL A 201 -2.50 -9.97 5.61
C VAL A 201 -1.51 -11.10 5.37
N ASP A 202 -0.99 -11.69 6.45
CA ASP A 202 -0.07 -12.83 6.34
C ASP A 202 -0.79 -14.15 6.03
N SER A 203 -0.01 -15.21 5.78
CA SER A 203 -0.55 -16.54 5.42
C SER A 203 -1.38 -17.21 6.51
N GLU A 204 -1.32 -16.74 7.76
CA GLU A 204 -2.13 -17.21 8.88
C GLU A 204 -3.41 -16.38 9.07
N GLY A 205 -3.62 -15.34 8.27
CA GLY A 205 -4.78 -14.45 8.35
C GLY A 205 -4.63 -13.29 9.33
N PHE A 206 -3.42 -12.99 9.81
CA PHE A 206 -3.19 -11.85 10.69
C PHE A 206 -2.96 -10.58 9.87
N VAL A 207 -3.62 -9.49 10.26
CA VAL A 207 -3.49 -8.19 9.61
C VAL A 207 -2.28 -7.46 10.16
N TRP A 208 -1.36 -7.06 9.29
CA TRP A 208 -0.25 -6.18 9.60
C TRP A 208 -0.59 -4.76 9.15
N THR A 209 -0.59 -3.80 10.06
CA THR A 209 -0.91 -2.39 9.75
C THR A 209 0.27 -1.50 10.16
N ALA A 210 0.75 -0.68 9.22
CA ALA A 210 1.76 0.34 9.52
C ALA A 210 1.16 1.48 10.34
N LEU A 211 2.02 2.18 11.09
CA LEU A 211 1.64 3.29 11.93
C LEU A 211 2.34 4.57 11.50
N TRP A 212 1.57 5.50 10.93
CA TRP A 212 1.99 6.89 10.75
C TRP A 212 2.11 7.56 12.13
N GLY A 213 3.26 8.16 12.44
CA GLY A 213 3.56 8.72 13.77
C GLY A 213 3.84 7.69 14.86
N GLY A 214 3.52 6.41 14.65
CA GLY A 214 3.56 5.36 15.67
C GLY A 214 4.82 4.49 15.71
N HIS A 215 5.84 4.82 14.92
CA HIS A 215 7.15 4.16 14.93
C HIS A 215 7.12 2.65 14.65
N GLY A 216 6.38 2.21 13.63
CA GLY A 216 6.43 0.81 13.23
C GLY A 216 5.13 0.26 12.68
N ALA A 217 4.79 -0.96 13.07
CA ALA A 217 3.59 -1.66 12.64
C ALA A 217 3.02 -2.55 13.76
N LEU A 218 1.72 -2.81 13.71
CA LEU A 218 1.04 -3.80 14.55
C LEU A 218 0.75 -5.07 13.75
N ARG A 219 0.80 -6.23 14.40
CA ARG A 219 0.21 -7.49 13.91
C ARG A 219 -1.04 -7.78 14.72
N LEU A 220 -2.17 -7.91 14.03
CA LEU A 220 -3.49 -8.09 14.61
C LEU A 220 -3.98 -9.51 14.33
N SER A 221 -4.56 -10.17 15.32
CA SER A 221 -5.22 -11.47 15.15
C SER A 221 -6.42 -11.37 14.21
N PRO A 222 -6.93 -12.49 13.67
CA PRO A 222 -8.20 -12.50 12.93
C PRO A 222 -9.40 -11.99 13.73
N ALA A 223 -9.28 -11.85 15.06
CA ALA A 223 -10.29 -11.25 15.94
C ALA A 223 -10.08 -9.76 16.21
N GLY A 224 -9.05 -9.13 15.62
CA GLY A 224 -8.74 -7.70 15.81
C GLY A 224 -7.89 -7.40 17.05
N GLU A 225 -7.30 -8.42 17.69
CA GLU A 225 -6.46 -8.21 18.89
C GLU A 225 -5.00 -7.96 18.51
N ILE A 226 -4.33 -7.02 19.17
CA ILE A 226 -2.90 -6.81 18.99
C ILE A 226 -2.13 -8.01 19.55
N VAL A 227 -1.43 -8.74 18.69
CA VAL A 227 -0.59 -9.89 19.11
C VAL A 227 0.89 -9.59 19.05
N ASP A 228 1.30 -8.59 18.26
CA ASP A 228 2.69 -8.15 18.18
C ASP A 228 2.79 -6.68 17.74
N ARG A 229 3.93 -6.06 18.04
CA ARG A 229 4.30 -4.73 17.58
C ARG A 229 5.75 -4.72 17.11
N VAL A 230 5.95 -4.39 15.85
CA VAL A 230 7.27 -4.11 15.30
C VAL A 230 7.61 -2.65 15.55
N ILE A 231 8.81 -2.39 16.05
CA ILE A 231 9.35 -1.03 16.22
C ILE A 231 10.39 -0.77 15.13
N LEU A 232 10.22 0.33 14.39
CA LEU A 232 11.16 0.77 13.36
C LEU A 232 11.87 2.06 13.78
N PRO A 233 13.13 2.28 13.36
CA PRO A 233 13.83 3.55 13.56
C PRO A 233 13.36 4.62 12.55
N ALA A 234 12.05 4.71 12.34
CA ALA A 234 11.38 5.70 11.50
C ALA A 234 10.04 6.07 12.14
N ILE A 235 9.69 7.36 12.14
CA ILE A 235 8.48 7.89 12.78
C ILE A 235 7.23 7.53 11.97
N ASN A 236 7.25 7.86 10.67
CA ASN A 236 6.13 7.67 9.75
C ASN A 236 6.37 6.43 8.91
N VAL A 237 5.94 5.27 9.39
CA VAL A 237 5.93 4.03 8.61
C VAL A 237 4.61 3.98 7.85
N THR A 238 4.67 3.69 6.55
CA THR A 238 3.52 3.89 5.65
C THR A 238 2.86 2.58 5.24
N LYS A 239 3.62 1.59 4.78
CA LYS A 239 3.04 0.33 4.35
C LYS A 239 4.03 -0.85 4.43
N PRO A 240 3.59 -2.01 4.96
CA PRO A 240 4.32 -3.26 4.86
C PRO A 240 4.08 -3.97 3.51
N CYS A 241 5.03 -4.78 3.04
CA CYS A 241 4.78 -5.85 2.07
C CYS A 241 5.65 -7.07 2.39
N PHE A 242 5.15 -8.27 2.09
CA PHE A 242 5.94 -9.50 2.22
C PHE A 242 6.70 -9.79 0.94
N GLY A 243 7.95 -10.22 1.07
CA GLY A 243 8.82 -10.57 -0.05
C GLY A 243 9.93 -11.56 0.34
N GLY A 244 10.87 -11.74 -0.58
CA GLY A 244 11.85 -12.82 -0.54
C GLY A 244 11.32 -14.12 -1.17
N PRO A 245 12.20 -15.08 -1.48
CA PRO A 245 11.83 -16.34 -2.13
C PRO A 245 10.79 -17.18 -1.36
N ASP A 246 10.75 -17.04 -0.04
CA ASP A 246 9.85 -17.76 0.87
C ASP A 246 8.76 -16.86 1.47
N LEU A 247 8.68 -15.59 1.04
CA LEU A 247 7.79 -14.56 1.57
C LEU A 247 7.92 -14.32 3.08
N LYS A 248 9.07 -14.63 3.68
CA LYS A 248 9.35 -14.45 5.12
C LYS A 248 10.19 -13.23 5.44
N THR A 249 10.26 -12.26 4.53
CA THR A 249 10.80 -10.93 4.80
C THR A 249 9.70 -9.90 4.65
N VAL A 250 9.45 -9.10 5.68
CA VAL A 250 8.58 -7.93 5.58
C VAL A 250 9.42 -6.72 5.23
N TYR A 251 9.07 -6.05 4.14
CA TYR A 251 9.60 -4.73 3.80
C TYR A 251 8.64 -3.65 4.27
N PHE A 252 9.18 -2.53 4.73
CA PHE A 252 8.38 -1.38 5.16
C PHE A 252 8.85 -0.12 4.44
N THR A 253 7.92 0.59 3.81
CA THR A 253 8.16 1.96 3.37
C THR A 253 7.94 2.94 4.52
N SER A 254 8.58 4.11 4.42
CA SER A 254 8.43 5.19 5.39
C SER A 254 8.48 6.54 4.70
N ALA A 255 8.16 7.60 5.44
CA ALA A 255 8.03 8.96 4.91
C ALA A 255 8.79 9.99 5.74
N ARG A 256 9.20 11.07 5.08
CA ARG A 256 9.70 12.31 5.71
C ARG A 256 8.64 13.40 5.80
N LYS A 257 7.56 13.30 5.01
CA LYS A 257 6.46 14.27 4.98
C LYS A 257 5.97 14.56 6.40
N GLY A 258 5.92 15.85 6.74
CA GLY A 258 5.40 16.35 8.02
C GLY A 258 6.39 16.31 9.20
N LEU A 259 7.61 15.79 9.01
CA LEU A 259 8.62 15.76 10.08
C LEU A 259 9.42 17.08 10.15
N SER A 260 9.72 17.52 11.37
CA SER A 260 10.59 18.67 11.62
C SER A 260 12.07 18.35 11.43
N ASP A 261 12.92 19.37 11.32
CA ASP A 261 14.38 19.18 11.23
C ASP A 261 14.95 18.45 12.47
N GLU A 262 14.40 18.70 13.66
CA GLU A 262 14.78 18.00 14.89
C GLU A 262 14.41 16.51 14.82
N GLN A 263 13.21 16.19 14.36
CA GLN A 263 12.76 14.81 14.17
C GLN A 263 13.61 14.10 13.11
N LEU A 264 13.94 14.77 12.00
CA LEU A 264 14.79 14.21 10.95
C LEU A 264 16.24 14.02 11.41
N ALA A 265 16.74 14.87 12.31
CA ALA A 265 18.05 14.68 12.93
C ALA A 265 18.06 13.48 13.90
N ALA A 266 16.99 13.30 14.68
CA ALA A 266 16.85 12.18 15.61
C ALA A 266 16.56 10.85 14.90
N TYR A 267 15.82 10.87 13.79
CA TYR A 267 15.44 9.71 12.99
C TYR A 267 15.91 9.88 11.54
N PRO A 268 17.23 9.83 11.29
CA PRO A 268 17.78 10.17 9.99
C PRO A 268 17.23 9.28 8.88
N GLN A 269 16.94 8.00 9.17
CA GLN A 269 16.48 6.99 8.21
C GLN A 269 14.99 7.08 7.83
N CYS A 270 14.23 8.05 8.35
CA CYS A 270 12.88 8.32 7.84
C CYS A 270 12.92 8.56 6.32
N GLY A 271 11.96 7.97 5.59
CA GLY A 271 11.95 7.92 4.13
C GLY A 271 12.75 6.76 3.53
N GLY A 272 13.30 5.87 4.36
CA GLY A 272 13.98 4.65 3.92
C GLY A 272 13.03 3.47 3.68
N LEU A 273 13.55 2.46 2.96
CA LEU A 273 12.99 1.12 2.88
C LEU A 273 13.65 0.25 3.96
N PHE A 274 12.85 -0.38 4.79
CA PHE A 274 13.30 -1.28 5.84
C PHE A 274 12.97 -2.73 5.53
N ALA A 275 13.73 -3.68 6.07
CA ALA A 275 13.47 -5.10 5.96
C ALA A 275 13.54 -5.80 7.32
N LEU A 276 12.65 -6.76 7.55
CA LEU A 276 12.58 -7.57 8.77
C LEU A 276 12.29 -9.04 8.41
N PRO A 277 13.17 -9.99 8.76
CA PRO A 277 12.85 -11.41 8.69
C PRO A 277 11.78 -11.79 9.73
N VAL A 278 10.81 -12.60 9.33
CA VAL A 278 9.70 -13.05 10.17
C VAL A 278 9.49 -14.55 10.07
N ALA A 279 8.81 -15.14 11.05
CA ALA A 279 8.58 -16.59 11.08
C ALA A 279 7.45 -17.04 10.12
N VAL A 280 6.44 -16.20 9.96
CA VAL A 280 5.21 -16.45 9.19
C VAL A 280 5.35 -15.79 7.83
N ALA A 281 5.05 -16.55 6.77
CA ALA A 281 5.13 -16.05 5.41
C ALA A 281 3.95 -15.12 5.10
N GLY A 282 4.14 -14.21 4.15
CA GLY A 282 3.04 -13.46 3.54
C GLY A 282 2.19 -14.30 2.58
N GLN A 283 1.20 -13.64 1.99
CA GLN A 283 0.52 -14.15 0.80
C GLN A 283 1.33 -13.81 -0.47
N PRO A 284 1.18 -14.59 -1.56
CA PRO A 284 1.73 -14.22 -2.86
C PRO A 284 1.24 -12.84 -3.31
N GLN A 285 2.11 -12.08 -3.98
CA GLN A 285 1.68 -10.87 -4.68
C GLN A 285 0.81 -11.29 -5.88
N TYR A 286 -0.48 -10.94 -5.85
CA TYR A 286 -1.37 -11.21 -6.97
C TYR A 286 -1.22 -10.15 -8.07
N GLU A 287 -1.58 -10.56 -9.28
CA GLU A 287 -1.48 -9.76 -10.50
C GLU A 287 -2.85 -9.37 -11.01
N VAL A 288 -3.00 -8.12 -11.44
CA VAL A 288 -4.26 -7.61 -11.96
C VAL A 288 -4.57 -8.26 -13.31
N ARG A 289 -5.78 -8.81 -13.45
CA ARG A 289 -6.29 -9.41 -14.68
C ARG A 289 -7.23 -8.43 -15.37
N LEU A 290 -6.65 -7.63 -16.28
CA LEU A 290 -7.40 -6.70 -17.12
C LEU A 290 -7.09 -6.97 -18.59
N ASP A 291 -8.13 -6.93 -19.43
CA ASP A 291 -7.97 -6.81 -20.87
C ASP A 291 -7.60 -5.35 -21.20
N LEU A 292 -6.33 -4.99 -21.01
CA LEU A 292 -5.78 -3.72 -21.45
C LEU A 292 -5.61 -3.78 -22.98
N ARG A 293 -6.68 -3.52 -23.74
CA ARG A 293 -6.60 -3.32 -25.20
C ARG A 293 -6.14 -1.91 -25.54
#